data_AF-Q8KPP5-F1
#
_entry.id   AF-Q8KPP5-F1
#
_cell.length_a   1.000
_cell.length_b   1.000
_cell.length_c   1.000
_cell.angle_alpha   90.00
_cell.angle_beta   90.00
_cell.angle_gamma   90.00
#
_symmetry.space_group_name_H-M   'P 1'
#
loop_
_entity.id
_entity.type
_entity.pdbx_description
1 polymer ?
#
loop_
_entity_poly.entity_id
_entity_poly.type
_entity_poly.pdbx_seq_one_letter_code
_entity_poly.pdbx_strand_id
1 'polypeptide(L)'
;MDTPEASTPLANTEPEPVEEGTPEAAAETSETKPLVFLDRHECRSCGYIYEPNEGDPRRQIAAGTVFEEVPSNWRCPICGSPRSQFRNIGPKGIPSGFSENLGYGLGVNTLTPGQKNLLIFGALGLAVLFFLSLYGLN
;
A
#
# COMPACT_ATOMS: atom_id res chain seq x y z
N MET A 1 -32.15 -39.52 -9.83
CA MET A 1 -30.91 -40.21 -9.46
C MET A 1 -29.76 -39.36 -9.98
N ASP A 2 -29.63 -38.11 -9.53
CA ASP A 2 -29.10 -37.69 -8.21
C ASP A 2 -27.60 -38.03 -8.09
N THR A 3 -26.78 -36.98 -8.27
CA THR A 3 -25.50 -36.55 -7.62
C THR A 3 -24.62 -37.58 -6.85
N PRO A 4 -23.31 -37.32 -6.57
CA PRO A 4 -22.63 -36.02 -6.42
C PRO A 4 -21.18 -35.90 -6.94
N GLU A 5 -20.69 -34.68 -6.77
CA GLU A 5 -19.35 -34.11 -6.89
C GLU A 5 -18.15 -35.04 -6.59
N ALA A 6 -17.13 -34.92 -7.43
CA ALA A 6 -15.74 -35.17 -7.05
C ALA A 6 -14.91 -33.93 -7.37
N SER A 7 -14.68 -33.15 -6.33
CA SER A 7 -13.83 -31.98 -6.24
C SER A 7 -12.36 -32.36 -6.43
N THR A 8 -11.75 -31.93 -7.53
CA THR A 8 -10.29 -31.84 -7.64
C THR A 8 -9.78 -30.62 -6.85
N PRO A 9 -8.70 -30.77 -6.07
CA PRO A 9 -8.17 -29.68 -5.26
C PRO A 9 -7.53 -28.61 -6.15
N LEU A 10 -7.86 -27.35 -5.85
CA LEU A 10 -7.12 -26.18 -6.31
C LEU A 10 -5.66 -26.37 -5.91
N ALA A 11 -4.78 -26.51 -6.91
CA ALA A 11 -3.36 -26.25 -6.70
C ALA A 11 -3.24 -24.76 -6.34
N ASN A 12 -2.97 -24.50 -5.06
CA ASN A 12 -2.63 -23.17 -4.57
C ASN A 12 -1.27 -22.81 -5.17
N THR A 13 -1.27 -22.09 -6.28
CA THR A 13 -0.10 -21.29 -6.64
C THR A 13 -0.07 -20.14 -5.65
N GLU A 14 0.68 -20.32 -4.56
CA GLU A 14 1.17 -19.24 -3.75
C GLU A 14 1.72 -18.14 -4.68
N PRO A 15 1.25 -16.88 -4.58
CA PRO A 15 1.94 -15.80 -5.26
C PRO A 15 3.34 -15.71 -4.66
N GLU A 16 4.35 -15.82 -5.52
CA GLU A 16 5.75 -15.60 -5.15
C GLU A 16 5.89 -14.26 -4.42
N PRO A 17 6.82 -14.16 -3.45
CA PRO A 17 6.99 -12.96 -2.67
C PRO A 17 7.37 -11.83 -3.63
N VAL A 18 6.52 -10.81 -3.69
CA VAL A 18 6.89 -9.55 -4.33
C VAL A 18 8.02 -8.99 -3.48
N GLU A 19 9.25 -9.14 -3.96
CA GLU A 19 10.42 -8.56 -3.31
C GLU A 19 10.21 -7.06 -3.16
N GLU A 20 10.00 -6.64 -1.93
CA GLU A 20 10.15 -5.25 -1.50
C GLU A 20 11.63 -4.89 -1.66
N GLY A 21 11.98 -4.49 -2.88
CA GLY A 21 13.25 -3.84 -3.20
C GLY A 21 13.38 -2.56 -2.39
N THR A 22 14.20 -2.63 -1.35
CA THR A 22 14.80 -1.50 -0.66
C THR A 22 15.49 -0.60 -1.69
N PRO A 23 15.28 0.73 -1.72
CA PRO A 23 16.02 1.58 -2.62
C PRO A 23 17.44 1.75 -2.09
N GLU A 24 18.37 0.98 -2.65
CA GLU A 24 19.79 1.24 -2.50
C GLU A 24 20.18 2.46 -3.35
N ALA A 25 20.91 3.36 -2.71
CA ALA A 25 21.27 4.66 -3.22
C ALA A 25 22.08 4.58 -4.53
N ALA A 26 21.47 5.00 -5.63
CA ALA A 26 22.18 5.53 -6.79
C ALA A 26 21.50 6.84 -7.20
N ALA A 27 22.27 7.92 -7.14
CA ALA A 27 21.89 9.24 -7.57
C ALA A 27 21.62 9.25 -9.08
N GLU A 28 20.35 9.34 -9.47
CA GLU A 28 19.94 9.90 -10.74
C GLU A 28 18.95 11.03 -10.45
N THR A 29 19.29 12.20 -10.97
CA THR A 29 18.55 13.45 -10.93
C THR A 29 17.09 13.24 -11.36
N SER A 30 16.21 13.04 -10.38
CA SER A 30 14.77 13.05 -10.59
C SER A 30 14.34 14.48 -10.90
N GLU A 31 14.19 14.79 -12.19
CA GLU A 31 13.37 15.90 -12.64
C GLU A 31 12.05 15.86 -11.87
N THR A 32 11.74 16.94 -11.15
CA THR A 32 10.53 17.07 -10.36
C THR A 32 9.33 17.14 -11.30
N LYS A 33 8.86 15.98 -11.78
CA LYS A 33 7.51 15.84 -12.29
C LYS A 33 6.59 16.14 -11.11
N PRO A 34 5.70 17.14 -11.18
CA PRO A 34 4.77 17.42 -10.08
C PRO A 34 4.03 16.13 -9.76
N LEU A 35 4.15 15.65 -8.52
CA LEU A 35 3.34 14.52 -8.07
C LEU A 35 1.93 15.04 -7.90
N VAL A 36 1.15 14.95 -8.98
CA VAL A 36 -0.28 15.24 -8.93
C VAL A 36 -0.93 14.11 -8.14
N PHE A 37 -1.37 14.42 -6.92
CA PHE A 37 -2.07 13.49 -6.05
C PHE A 37 -3.52 13.33 -6.53
N LEU A 38 -3.69 12.51 -7.57
CA LEU A 38 -5.01 12.15 -8.08
C LEU A 38 -5.54 10.92 -7.33
N ASP A 39 -6.80 10.99 -6.90
CA ASP A 39 -7.44 9.91 -6.17
C ASP A 39 -7.76 8.71 -7.06
N ARG A 40 -7.33 7.53 -6.61
CA ARG A 40 -7.65 6.27 -7.26
C ARG A 40 -9.02 5.77 -6.83
N HIS A 41 -9.63 4.99 -7.70
CA HIS A 41 -10.97 4.46 -7.47
C HIS A 41 -11.02 2.95 -7.69
N GLU A 42 -11.51 2.21 -6.71
CA GLU A 42 -11.60 0.76 -6.75
C GLU A 42 -13.04 0.30 -7.01
N CYS A 43 -13.22 -0.60 -7.99
CA CYS A 43 -14.48 -1.25 -8.29
C CYS A 43 -14.86 -2.21 -7.15
N ARG A 44 -15.97 -1.94 -6.45
CA ARG A 44 -16.48 -2.82 -5.38
C ARG A 44 -16.93 -4.20 -5.88
N SER A 45 -17.20 -4.34 -7.18
CA SER A 45 -17.68 -5.60 -7.76
C SER A 45 -16.56 -6.58 -8.10
N CYS A 46 -15.34 -6.10 -8.40
CA CYS A 46 -14.26 -6.98 -8.87
C CYS A 46 -12.84 -6.60 -8.41
N GLY A 47 -12.67 -5.49 -7.70
CA GLY A 47 -11.36 -5.03 -7.22
C GLY A 47 -10.51 -4.27 -8.24
N TYR A 48 -10.99 -4.05 -9.48
CA TYR A 48 -10.27 -3.23 -10.45
C TYR A 48 -10.02 -1.81 -9.94
N ILE A 49 -8.78 -1.32 -10.04
CA ILE A 49 -8.38 0.03 -9.64
C ILE A 49 -8.24 0.90 -10.89
N TYR A 50 -9.03 1.97 -10.96
CA TYR A 50 -8.83 3.06 -11.90
C TYR A 50 -7.69 3.95 -11.39
N GLU A 51 -6.63 4.04 -12.20
CA GLU A 51 -5.45 4.88 -11.99
C GLU A 51 -5.60 6.16 -12.84
N PRO A 52 -5.89 7.33 -12.26
CA PRO A 52 -6.08 8.56 -13.04
C PRO A 52 -4.85 8.92 -13.88
N ASN A 53 -3.65 8.60 -13.39
CA ASN A 53 -2.39 8.84 -14.11
C ASN A 53 -2.24 7.98 -15.37
N GLU A 54 -2.95 6.85 -15.46
CA GLU A 54 -2.96 5.96 -16.62
C GLU A 54 -4.20 6.19 -17.49
N GLY A 55 -5.33 6.56 -16.89
CA GLY A 55 -6.62 6.67 -17.55
C GLY A 55 -7.17 5.31 -17.98
N ASP A 56 -7.88 5.30 -19.11
CA ASP A 56 -8.31 4.08 -19.83
C ASP A 56 -8.21 4.35 -21.34
N PRO A 57 -7.01 4.27 -21.92
CA PRO A 57 -6.78 4.62 -23.34
C PRO A 57 -7.63 3.79 -24.31
N ARG A 58 -7.95 2.55 -23.95
CA ARG A 58 -8.78 1.66 -24.78
C ARG A 58 -10.21 2.15 -24.90
N ARG A 59 -10.70 2.91 -23.91
CA ARG A 59 -12.04 3.52 -23.89
C ARG A 59 -11.97 5.04 -24.02
N GLN A 60 -10.88 5.57 -24.57
CA GLN A 60 -10.68 6.99 -24.85
C GLN A 60 -10.68 7.88 -23.60
N ILE A 61 -10.27 7.34 -22.46
CA ILE A 61 -10.01 8.11 -21.25
C ILE A 61 -8.50 8.38 -21.17
N ALA A 62 -8.12 9.65 -21.25
CA ALA A 62 -6.72 10.04 -21.28
C ALA A 62 -6.04 9.85 -19.91
N ALA A 63 -4.72 9.71 -19.94
CA ALA A 63 -3.90 9.81 -18.75
C ALA A 63 -4.06 11.21 -18.12
N GLY A 64 -4.17 11.25 -16.81
CA GLY A 64 -4.43 12.45 -16.00
C GLY A 64 -5.91 12.78 -15.80
N THR A 65 -6.85 12.02 -16.38
CA THR A 65 -8.28 12.24 -16.15
C THR A 65 -8.68 11.79 -14.75
N VAL A 66 -9.13 12.73 -13.91
CA VAL A 66 -9.71 12.42 -12.59
C VAL A 66 -10.94 11.55 -12.75
N PHE A 67 -11.20 10.70 -11.76
CA PHE A 67 -12.36 9.81 -11.84
C PHE A 67 -13.65 10.59 -12.03
N GLU A 68 -13.78 11.77 -11.40
CA GLU A 68 -14.89 12.72 -11.50
C GLU A 68 -15.27 13.07 -12.94
N GLU A 69 -14.28 13.22 -13.82
CA GLU A 69 -14.42 13.60 -15.22
C GLU A 69 -14.68 12.42 -16.15
N VAL A 70 -14.52 11.18 -15.68
CA VAL A 70 -14.79 9.98 -16.48
C VAL A 70 -16.28 9.96 -16.87
N PRO A 71 -16.65 9.75 -18.15
CA PRO A 71 -18.03 9.70 -18.57
C PRO A 71 -18.91 8.74 -17.75
N SER A 72 -20.16 9.11 -17.45
CA SER A 72 -21.07 8.29 -16.62
C SER A 72 -21.46 6.95 -17.26
N ASN A 73 -21.35 6.86 -18.59
CA ASN A 73 -21.55 5.64 -19.37
C ASN A 73 -20.31 4.72 -19.41
N TRP A 74 -19.16 5.16 -18.88
CA TRP A 74 -18.00 4.32 -18.73
C TRP A 74 -18.30 3.16 -17.77
N ARG A 75 -17.76 1.98 -18.11
CA ARG A 75 -17.97 0.74 -17.37
C ARG A 75 -16.64 0.14 -16.99
N CYS A 76 -16.61 -0.52 -15.84
CA CYS A 76 -15.43 -1.23 -15.37
C CYS A 76 -14.89 -2.15 -16.48
N PRO A 77 -13.59 -2.05 -16.82
CA PRO A 77 -13.01 -2.82 -17.91
C PRO A 77 -12.95 -4.32 -17.65
N ILE A 78 -13.04 -4.72 -16.37
CA ILE A 78 -12.96 -6.12 -15.93
C ILE A 78 -14.34 -6.76 -15.84
N CYS A 79 -15.32 -6.10 -15.20
CA CYS A 79 -16.62 -6.72 -14.90
C CYS A 79 -17.84 -6.00 -15.51
N GLY A 80 -17.66 -4.87 -16.19
CA GLY A 80 -18.74 -4.12 -16.82
C GLY A 80 -19.66 -3.34 -15.86
N SER A 81 -19.35 -3.33 -14.55
CA SER A 81 -20.10 -2.58 -13.55
C SER A 81 -20.12 -1.08 -13.88
N PRO A 82 -21.20 -0.36 -13.53
CA PRO A 82 -21.25 1.09 -13.74
C PRO A 82 -20.24 1.82 -12.85
N ARG A 83 -19.90 3.06 -13.24
CA ARG A 83 -19.02 3.96 -12.48
C ARG A 83 -19.45 4.16 -11.02
N SER A 84 -20.74 4.08 -10.73
CA SER A 84 -21.29 4.19 -9.37
C SER A 84 -20.87 3.06 -8.40
N GLN A 85 -20.35 1.95 -8.91
CA GLN A 85 -19.84 0.85 -8.09
C GLN A 85 -18.40 1.07 -7.60
N PHE A 86 -17.79 2.20 -7.91
CA PHE A 86 -16.44 2.51 -7.48
C PHE A 86 -16.43 3.26 -6.14
N ARG A 87 -15.42 2.98 -5.32
CA ARG A 87 -15.08 3.77 -4.13
C ARG A 87 -13.77 4.49 -4.34
N ASN A 88 -13.68 5.72 -3.83
CA ASN A 88 -12.41 6.42 -3.68
C ASN A 88 -11.54 5.66 -2.64
N ILE A 89 -10.28 5.40 -2.99
CA ILE A 89 -9.28 4.76 -2.12
C ILE A 89 -8.07 5.68 -1.87
N GLY A 90 -8.17 6.97 -2.22
CA GLY A 90 -7.12 7.97 -2.07
C GLY A 90 -6.02 7.91 -3.12
N PRO A 91 -5.00 8.78 -3.01
CA PRO A 91 -3.90 8.85 -3.96
C PRO A 91 -2.85 7.76 -3.71
N LYS A 92 -1.98 7.52 -4.69
CA LYS A 92 -1.01 6.42 -4.64
C LYS A 92 0.08 6.74 -3.63
N GLY A 93 0.38 5.78 -2.74
CA GLY A 93 1.40 5.95 -1.70
C GLY A 93 0.92 6.62 -0.41
N ILE A 94 -0.37 6.96 -0.28
CA ILE A 94 -0.93 7.44 0.98
C ILE A 94 -1.78 6.34 1.63
N PRO A 95 -1.60 6.05 2.94
CA PRO A 95 -2.41 5.07 3.65
C PRO A 95 -3.87 5.54 3.70
N SER A 96 -4.75 4.80 3.05
CA SER A 96 -6.19 5.04 3.02
C SER A 96 -6.80 4.74 4.41
N GLY A 97 -7.14 5.78 5.16
CA GLY A 97 -8.01 5.68 6.35
C GLY A 97 -7.32 5.49 7.71
N PHE A 98 -6.02 5.73 7.82
CA PHE A 98 -5.32 5.58 9.12
C PHE A 98 -4.29 6.68 9.42
N SER A 99 -4.27 7.78 8.67
CA SER A 99 -3.31 8.88 8.89
C SER A 99 -3.37 9.44 10.32
N GLU A 100 -4.58 9.52 10.90
CA GLU A 100 -4.81 10.00 12.27
C GLU A 100 -4.23 9.05 13.34
N ASN A 101 -4.14 7.76 13.05
CA ASN A 101 -3.65 6.76 13.99
C ASN A 101 -2.14 6.47 13.85
N LEU A 102 -1.48 7.03 12.82
CA LEU A 102 -0.01 6.97 12.71
C LEU A 102 0.67 7.65 13.91
N GLY A 103 0.00 8.59 14.57
CA GLY A 103 0.48 9.26 15.78
C GLY A 103 0.11 8.59 17.10
N TYR A 104 -0.66 7.49 17.10
CA TYR A 104 -1.07 6.83 18.35
C TYR A 104 0.12 6.08 19.02
N GLY A 105 0.13 6.00 20.34
CA GLY A 105 1.12 5.29 21.15
C GLY A 105 2.18 6.19 21.81
N LEU A 106 3.35 5.63 22.12
CA LEU A 106 4.42 6.31 22.85
C LEU A 106 5.34 7.16 21.95
N GLY A 107 4.79 7.79 20.91
CA GLY A 107 5.55 8.66 19.99
C GLY A 107 6.63 7.96 19.14
N VAL A 108 6.81 6.65 19.25
CA VAL A 108 7.80 5.88 18.46
C VAL A 108 7.38 5.60 17.02
N ASN A 109 6.09 5.81 16.69
CA ASN A 109 5.55 5.62 15.33
C ASN A 109 5.84 6.80 14.40
N THR A 110 6.25 7.95 14.95
CA THR A 110 6.62 9.15 14.17
C THR A 110 8.14 9.29 14.02
N LEU A 111 8.93 8.41 14.63
CA LEU A 111 10.38 8.41 14.53
C LEU A 111 10.85 7.85 13.19
N THR A 112 11.96 8.39 12.69
CA THR A 112 12.66 7.77 11.56
C THR A 112 13.14 6.36 11.94
N PRO A 113 13.28 5.43 10.97
CA PRO A 113 13.80 4.09 11.23
C PRO A 113 15.13 4.10 12.00
N GLY A 114 16.02 5.05 11.68
CA GLY A 114 17.30 5.22 12.37
C GLY A 114 17.16 5.64 13.84
N GLN A 115 16.28 6.60 14.16
CA GLN A 115 16.04 7.02 15.54
C GLN A 115 15.40 5.90 16.37
N LYS A 116 14.47 5.15 15.79
CA LYS A 116 13.83 4.00 16.45
C LYS A 116 14.86 2.92 16.77
N ASN A 117 15.71 2.58 15.80
CA ASN A 117 16.79 1.60 16.01
C ASN A 117 17.76 2.06 17.10
N LEU A 118 18.17 3.32 17.07
CA LEU A 118 19.07 3.87 18.09
C LEU A 118 18.45 3.80 19.50
N LEU A 119 17.16 4.12 19.62
CA LEU A 119 16.44 4.05 20.90
C LEU A 119 16.36 2.60 21.41
N ILE A 120 15.97 1.66 20.55
CA ILE A 120 15.84 0.23 20.90
C ILE A 120 17.19 -0.36 21.32
N PHE A 121 18.20 -0.25 20.45
CA PHE A 121 19.51 -0.84 20.70
C PHE A 121 20.27 -0.12 21.82
N GLY A 122 20.10 1.20 21.94
CA GLY A 122 20.67 1.98 23.04
C GLY A 122 20.10 1.55 24.38
N ALA A 123 18.77 1.43 24.50
CA ALA A 123 18.12 0.98 25.73
C ALA A 123 18.50 -0.46 26.09
N LEU A 124 18.52 -1.37 25.11
CA LEU A 124 18.96 -2.76 25.30
C LEU A 124 20.41 -2.82 25.79
N GLY A 125 21.32 -2.08 25.15
CA GLY A 125 22.72 -2.02 25.54
C GLY A 125 22.93 -1.47 26.95
N LEU A 126 22.23 -0.39 27.31
CA LEU A 126 22.28 0.18 28.65
C LEU A 126 21.77 -0.81 29.71
N ALA A 127 20.69 -1.53 29.42
CA ALA A 127 20.16 -2.56 30.31
C ALA A 127 21.16 -3.71 30.50
N VAL A 128 21.80 -4.19 29.43
CA VAL A 128 22.84 -5.23 29.52
C VAL A 128 24.01 -4.75 30.38
N LEU A 129 24.51 -3.53 30.16
CA LEU A 129 25.59 -2.95 30.96
C LEU A 129 25.19 -2.80 32.44
N PHE A 130 23.96 -2.40 32.71
CA PHE A 130 23.42 -2.33 34.07
C PHE A 130 23.41 -3.70 34.75
N PHE A 131 22.89 -4.74 34.08
CA PHE A 131 22.88 -6.10 34.61
C PHE A 131 24.28 -6.67 34.84
N LEU A 132 25.22 -6.44 33.92
CA LEU A 132 26.62 -6.85 34.08
C LEU A 132 27.29 -6.12 35.25
N SER A 133 26.99 -4.83 35.44
CA SER A 133 27.49 -4.04 36.57
C SER A 133 26.97 -4.57 37.90
N LEU A 134 25.68 -4.89 38.00
CA LEU A 134 25.09 -5.51 39.20
C LEU A 134 25.62 -6.91 39.48
N TYR A 135 25.82 -7.72 38.43
CA TYR A 135 26.39 -9.06 38.58
C TYR A 135 27.86 -9.02 39.05
N GLY A 136 28.64 -8.03 38.61
CA GLY A 136 30.03 -7.83 39.04
C GLY A 136 30.20 -7.21 40.43
N LEU A 137 29.11 -6.83 41.12
CA LEU A 137 29.12 -6.27 42.48
C LEU A 137 28.82 -7.31 43.57
N ASN A 138 28.63 -8.59 43.22
CA ASN A 138 28.61 -9.74 44.12
C ASN A 138 29.96 -10.47 44.12
#